data_AF-A2GPX9-F1
#
_entry.id   AF-A2GPX9-F1
#
_cell.length_a   1.000
_cell.length_b   1.000
_cell.length_c   1.000
_cell.angle_alpha   90.00
_cell.angle_beta   90.00
_cell.angle_gamma   90.00
#
_symmetry.space_group_name_H-M   'P 1'
#
loop_
_entity.id
_entity.type
_entity.pdbx_description
1 polymer ?
#
loop_
_entity_poly.entity_id
_entity_poly.type
_entity_poly.pdbx_seq_one_letter_code
_entity_poly.pdbx_strand_id
1 'polypeptide(L)'
;MSKRIMCEVFCTAEDMGLQIFYQDCDSMHIFNEDTPLLAQEFQKRYGRELIGKTLGQFHSDFAEITPGKQSLAYKSIFCGKKTYVDLLTNDLNEVAFHARYKGVKQDVLALTANEMFPEAI
;
A
#
# COMPACT_ATOMS: atom_id res chain seq x y z
N MET A 1 -15.83 -11.78 10.12
CA MET A 1 -15.34 -10.70 11.01
C MET A 1 -14.35 -9.80 10.28
N SER A 2 -13.24 -10.31 9.73
CA SER A 2 -12.26 -9.53 8.96
C SER A 2 -12.86 -8.81 7.74
N LYS A 3 -13.59 -9.52 6.86
CA LYS A 3 -14.24 -8.91 5.70
C LYS A 3 -15.14 -7.72 6.05
N ARG A 4 -15.82 -7.75 7.21
CA ARG A 4 -16.68 -6.64 7.63
C ARG A 4 -15.85 -5.40 7.93
N ILE A 5 -14.77 -5.54 8.68
CA ILE A 5 -13.85 -4.44 9.01
C ILE A 5 -13.27 -3.84 7.72
N MET A 6 -12.85 -4.70 6.79
CA MET A 6 -12.33 -4.25 5.50
C MET A 6 -13.36 -3.49 4.67
N CYS A 7 -14.58 -4.03 4.56
CA CYS A 7 -15.66 -3.34 3.86
C CYS A 7 -16.04 -2.02 4.53
N GLU A 8 -16.05 -1.92 5.86
CA GLU A 8 -16.30 -0.66 6.57
C GLU A 8 -15.28 0.42 6.16
N VAL A 9 -14.01 0.06 6.04
CA VAL A 9 -12.95 0.99 5.61
C VAL A 9 -13.09 1.34 4.13
N PHE A 10 -13.25 0.35 3.25
CA PHE A 10 -13.36 0.58 1.81
C PHE A 10 -14.61 1.37 1.44
N CYS A 11 -15.77 1.03 2.00
CA CYS A 11 -17.00 1.78 1.78
C CYS A 11 -16.91 3.19 2.36
N THR A 12 -16.22 3.40 3.49
CA THR A 12 -16.02 4.76 4.02
C THR A 12 -15.19 5.61 3.04
N ALA A 13 -14.10 5.05 2.51
CA ALA A 13 -13.28 5.74 1.52
C ALA A 13 -14.07 6.03 0.22
N GLU A 14 -14.84 5.06 -0.28
CA GLU A 14 -15.70 5.21 -1.45
C GLU A 14 -16.78 6.28 -1.24
N ASP A 15 -17.49 6.27 -0.11
CA ASP A 15 -18.51 7.26 0.24
C ASP A 15 -17.94 8.69 0.35
N MET A 16 -16.67 8.81 0.74
CA MET A 16 -15.94 10.08 0.79
C MET A 16 -15.39 10.51 -0.57
N GLY A 17 -15.48 9.67 -1.60
CA GLY A 17 -14.91 9.91 -2.92
C GLY A 17 -13.38 9.82 -2.96
N LEU A 18 -12.75 9.15 -1.97
CA LEU A 18 -11.31 8.97 -1.94
C LEU A 18 -10.88 7.94 -2.98
N GLN A 19 -9.78 8.22 -3.68
CA GLN A 19 -9.32 7.35 -4.75
C GLN A 19 -8.55 6.14 -4.20
N ILE A 20 -9.16 4.96 -4.33
CA ILE A 20 -8.48 3.69 -4.07
C ILE A 20 -7.96 3.13 -5.41
N PHE A 21 -6.64 2.97 -5.51
CA PHE A 21 -5.98 2.47 -6.73
C PHE A 21 -6.02 0.96 -6.85
N TYR A 22 -5.90 0.28 -5.72
CA TYR A 22 -5.80 -1.17 -5.65
C TYR A 22 -6.30 -1.67 -4.30
N GLN A 23 -6.87 -2.88 -4.26
CA GLN A 23 -7.36 -3.53 -3.06
C GLN A 23 -6.97 -5.02 -3.08
N ASP A 24 -6.42 -5.54 -1.98
CA ASP A 24 -6.25 -6.98 -1.79
C ASP A 24 -6.57 -7.38 -0.36
N CYS A 25 -7.76 -7.96 -0.17
CA CYS A 25 -8.28 -8.54 1.07
C CYS A 25 -8.22 -7.62 2.28
N ASP A 26 -7.03 -7.43 2.85
CA ASP A 26 -6.69 -6.66 4.04
C ASP A 26 -5.82 -5.41 3.79
N SER A 27 -5.54 -5.09 2.52
CA SER A 27 -4.72 -3.95 2.11
C SER A 27 -5.36 -3.14 0.99
N MET A 28 -4.97 -1.87 0.87
CA MET A 28 -5.30 -1.01 -0.26
C MET A 28 -4.22 0.02 -0.53
N HIS A 29 -4.13 0.46 -1.78
CA HIS A 29 -3.32 1.60 -2.19
C HIS A 29 -4.22 2.83 -2.28
N ILE A 30 -3.90 3.84 -1.50
CA ILE A 30 -4.59 5.14 -1.40
C ILE A 30 -3.53 6.23 -1.27
N PHE A 31 -3.89 7.48 -1.56
CA PHE A 31 -3.01 8.60 -1.28
C PHE A 31 -2.73 8.74 0.23
N ASN A 32 -1.47 9.03 0.57
CA ASN A 32 -1.07 9.23 1.96
C ASN A 32 -1.78 10.42 2.61
N GLU A 33 -2.04 11.48 1.84
CA GLU A 33 -2.79 12.67 2.30
C GLU A 33 -4.26 12.39 2.66
N ASP A 34 -4.85 11.36 2.07
CA ASP A 34 -6.23 10.95 2.35
C ASP A 34 -6.35 10.05 3.59
N THR A 35 -5.23 9.49 4.06
CA THR A 35 -5.23 8.54 5.19
C THR A 35 -5.73 9.17 6.49
N PRO A 36 -5.32 10.40 6.90
CA PRO A 36 -5.86 11.07 8.07
C PRO A 36 -7.36 11.37 7.96
N LEU A 37 -7.83 11.77 6.77
CA LEU A 37 -9.23 12.07 6.51
C LEU A 37 -10.09 10.82 6.67
N LEU A 38 -9.66 9.71 6.06
CA LEU A 38 -10.31 8.42 6.18
C LEU A 38 -10.36 7.95 7.64
N ALA A 39 -9.25 8.09 8.38
CA ALA A 39 -9.19 7.70 9.79
C ALA A 39 -10.16 8.51 10.66
N GLN A 40 -10.27 9.82 10.42
CA GLN A 40 -11.20 10.70 11.13
C GLN A 40 -12.66 10.32 10.87
N GLU A 41 -13.04 10.11 9.61
CA GLU A 41 -14.42 9.75 9.28
C GLU A 41 -14.76 8.33 9.74
N PHE A 42 -13.82 7.38 9.65
CA PHE A 42 -14.00 6.04 10.19
C PHE A 42 -14.24 6.05 11.72
N GLN A 43 -13.45 6.84 12.45
CA GLN A 43 -13.64 7.03 13.90
C GLN A 43 -15.02 7.64 14.20
N LYS A 44 -15.49 8.61 13.39
CA LYS A 44 -16.81 9.22 13.56
C LYS A 44 -17.95 8.24 13.30
N ARG A 45 -17.84 7.39 12.27
CA ARG A 45 -18.87 6.41 11.90
C ARG A 45 -18.96 5.22 12.86
N TYR A 46 -17.82 4.75 13.35
CA TYR A 46 -17.73 3.47 14.06
C TYR A 46 -17.13 3.53 15.47
N GLY A 47 -16.65 4.69 15.91
CA GLY A 47 -16.05 4.88 17.23
C GLY A 47 -14.76 4.08 17.48
N ARG A 48 -14.08 3.62 16.42
CA ARG A 48 -12.87 2.79 16.49
C ARG A 48 -11.71 3.45 15.78
N GLU A 49 -10.52 3.34 16.37
CA GLU A 49 -9.30 3.90 15.80
C GLU A 49 -8.86 3.09 14.58
N LEU A 50 -8.71 3.77 13.43
CA LEU A 50 -8.36 3.11 12.17
C LEU A 50 -6.86 2.83 12.05
N ILE A 51 -6.00 3.77 12.46
CA ILE A 51 -4.56 3.71 12.22
C ILE A 51 -3.83 3.25 13.49
N GLY A 52 -2.94 2.27 13.37
CA GLY A 52 -2.18 1.76 14.49
C GLY A 52 -1.65 0.34 14.26
N LYS A 53 -1.11 -0.28 15.31
CA LYS A 53 -0.47 -1.59 15.27
C LYS A 53 -1.29 -2.71 15.94
N THR A 54 -2.46 -2.38 16.47
CA THR A 54 -3.34 -3.34 17.14
C THR A 54 -4.20 -4.09 16.12
N LEU A 55 -4.69 -5.27 16.49
CA LEU A 55 -5.60 -6.05 15.65
C LEU A 55 -6.82 -5.21 15.21
N GLY A 56 -7.07 -5.15 13.91
CA GLY A 56 -8.17 -4.37 13.32
C GLY A 56 -7.81 -2.93 12.97
N GLN A 57 -6.58 -2.49 13.27
CA GLN A 57 -6.00 -1.23 12.81
C GLN A 57 -5.13 -1.45 11.58
N PHE A 58 -4.88 -0.36 10.85
CA PHE A 58 -4.11 -0.30 9.62
C PHE A 58 -2.84 0.51 9.82
N HIS A 59 -1.81 0.14 9.10
CA HIS A 59 -0.56 0.88 8.97
C HIS A 59 0.00 0.64 7.57
N SER A 60 0.95 1.48 7.15
CA SER A 60 1.67 1.25 5.90
C SER A 60 2.40 -0.10 5.98
N ASP A 61 2.20 -0.96 4.99
CA ASP A 61 2.86 -2.27 4.86
C ASP A 61 4.19 -2.19 4.11
N PHE A 62 4.52 -1.02 3.55
CA PHE A 62 5.79 -0.81 2.86
C PHE A 62 6.97 -0.92 3.84
N ALA A 63 7.98 -1.69 3.42
CA ALA A 63 9.22 -1.81 4.15
C ALA A 63 9.93 -0.45 4.24
N GLU A 64 10.50 -0.16 5.41
CA GLU A 64 11.33 1.03 5.60
C GLU A 64 12.62 0.89 4.80
N ILE A 65 12.90 1.83 3.88
CA ILE A 65 14.19 1.89 3.16
C ILE A 65 15.33 2.12 4.16
N THR A 66 15.12 3.11 5.04
CA THR A 66 16.01 3.44 6.15
C THR A 66 15.23 3.25 7.46
N PRO A 67 15.75 2.51 8.45
CA PRO A 67 15.06 2.27 9.71
C PRO A 67 14.60 3.55 10.39
N GLY A 68 13.33 3.58 10.82
CA GLY A 68 12.69 4.73 11.46
C GLY A 68 12.17 5.79 10.49
N LYS A 69 12.26 5.57 9.17
CA LYS A 69 11.71 6.45 8.14
C LYS A 69 10.58 5.77 7.39
N GLN A 70 9.40 6.38 7.42
CA GLN A 70 8.25 5.90 6.67
C GLN A 70 8.54 5.91 5.18
N SER A 71 8.23 4.82 4.50
CA SER A 71 8.33 4.70 3.05
C SER A 71 6.96 4.85 2.41
N LEU A 72 6.92 5.58 1.29
CA LEU A 72 5.72 5.90 0.54
C LEU A 72 5.94 5.55 -0.93
N ALA A 73 4.92 5.00 -1.60
CA ALA A 73 4.96 4.83 -3.04
C ALA A 73 4.73 6.18 -3.74
N TYR A 74 5.63 6.56 -4.66
CA TYR A 74 5.46 7.75 -5.50
C TYR A 74 5.12 7.41 -6.96
N LYS A 75 5.33 6.14 -7.36
CA LYS A 75 4.85 5.57 -8.63
C LYS A 75 4.43 4.12 -8.39
N SER A 76 3.31 3.72 -8.99
CA SER A 76 2.81 2.36 -8.91
C SER A 76 2.28 1.91 -10.26
N ILE A 77 2.52 0.65 -10.61
CA ILE A 77 1.97 -0.01 -11.80
C ILE A 77 1.23 -1.26 -11.34
N PHE A 78 -0.08 -1.31 -11.60
CA PHE A 78 -0.94 -2.43 -11.26
C PHE A 78 -1.27 -3.23 -12.52
N CYS A 79 -0.72 -4.44 -12.65
CA CYS A 79 -0.95 -5.28 -13.83
C CYS A 79 -2.14 -6.23 -13.66
N GLY A 80 -2.54 -6.51 -12.42
CA GLY A 80 -3.69 -7.37 -12.13
C GLY A 80 -3.79 -7.73 -10.65
N LYS A 81 -4.68 -8.69 -10.34
CA LYS A 81 -4.85 -9.16 -8.96
C LYS A 81 -3.56 -9.79 -8.46
N LYS A 82 -3.04 -9.22 -7.37
CA LYS A 82 -1.83 -9.64 -6.65
C LYS A 82 -0.56 -9.57 -7.49
N THR A 83 -0.59 -8.69 -8.49
CA THR A 83 0.52 -8.42 -9.41
C THR A 83 0.67 -6.92 -9.63
N TYR A 84 1.64 -6.32 -8.95
CA TYR A 84 1.93 -4.89 -9.02
C TYR A 84 3.38 -4.60 -8.65
N VAL A 85 3.85 -3.40 -9.02
CA VAL A 85 5.15 -2.87 -8.62
C VAL A 85 4.99 -1.43 -8.16
N ASP A 86 5.62 -1.11 -7.03
CA ASP A 86 5.67 0.21 -6.42
C ASP A 86 7.14 0.68 -6.38
N LEU A 87 7.38 1.93 -6.77
CA LEU A 87 8.60 2.65 -6.48
C LEU A 87 8.37 3.45 -5.20
N LEU A 88 9.14 3.10 -4.17
CA LEU A 88 9.09 3.69 -2.86
C LEU A 88 10.09 4.83 -2.76
N THR A 89 9.74 5.85 -1.98
CA THR A 89 10.62 6.93 -1.54
C THR A 89 10.42 7.20 -0.05
N ASN A 90 11.41 7.82 0.58
CA ASN A 90 11.29 8.39 1.92
C ASN A 90 11.62 9.89 1.93
N ASP A 91 11.68 10.48 3.12
CA ASP A 91 12.04 11.88 3.35
C ASP A 91 13.51 12.22 3.05
N LEU A 92 14.35 11.19 2.83
CA LEU A 92 15.74 11.33 2.40
C LEU A 92 15.90 11.23 0.86
N ASN A 93 14.79 11.06 0.12
CA ASN A 93 14.77 10.81 -1.33
C ASN A 93 15.51 9.51 -1.73
N GLU A 94 15.63 8.55 -0.83
CA GLU A 94 16.11 7.21 -1.16
C GLU A 94 15.03 6.46 -1.92
N VAL A 95 15.43 5.66 -2.91
CA VAL A 95 14.48 4.92 -3.77
C VAL A 95 14.65 3.42 -3.58
N ALA A 96 13.53 2.71 -3.45
CA ALA A 96 13.51 1.26 -3.41
C ALA A 96 12.33 0.71 -4.22
N PHE A 97 12.43 -0.57 -4.62
CA PHE A 97 11.37 -1.27 -5.32
C PHE A 97 10.63 -2.22 -4.38
N HIS A 98 9.30 -2.16 -4.43
CA HIS A 98 8.42 -3.16 -3.85
C HIS A 98 7.62 -3.82 -4.97
N ALA A 99 7.95 -5.06 -5.30
CA ALA A 99 7.26 -5.80 -6.35
C ALA A 99 6.53 -7.00 -5.76
N ARG A 100 5.25 -7.14 -6.10
CA ARG A 100 4.42 -8.27 -5.68
C ARG A 100 3.94 -9.02 -6.90
N TYR A 101 4.25 -10.31 -6.94
CA TYR A 101 3.69 -11.26 -7.90
C TYR A 101 3.37 -12.54 -7.16
N LYS A 102 2.09 -12.78 -6.84
CA LYS A 102 1.73 -13.95 -6.02
C LYS A 102 2.19 -15.25 -6.68
N GLY A 103 3.02 -16.00 -5.96
CA GLY A 103 3.60 -17.27 -6.41
C GLY A 103 5.02 -17.16 -6.96
N VAL A 104 5.57 -15.96 -7.08
CA VAL A 104 6.94 -15.73 -7.55
C VAL A 104 7.70 -14.90 -6.51
N LYS A 105 8.97 -15.25 -6.27
CA LYS A 105 9.83 -14.50 -5.35
C LYS A 105 10.25 -13.18 -6.00
N GLN A 106 10.30 -12.11 -5.22
CA GLN A 106 10.71 -10.78 -5.69
C GLN A 106 12.11 -10.79 -6.33
N ASP A 107 13.07 -11.52 -5.75
CA ASP A 107 14.43 -11.63 -6.29
C ASP A 107 14.45 -12.22 -7.70
N VAL A 108 13.56 -13.18 -7.98
CA VAL A 108 13.45 -13.79 -9.32
C VAL A 108 12.94 -12.77 -10.33
N LEU A 109 11.97 -11.92 -9.94
CA LEU A 109 11.49 -10.84 -10.79
C LEU A 109 12.62 -9.86 -11.11
N ALA A 110 13.40 -9.46 -10.10
CA ALA A 110 14.52 -8.53 -10.27
C ALA A 110 15.62 -9.10 -11.18
N LEU A 111 16.02 -10.36 -10.97
CA LEU A 111 17.02 -11.04 -11.80
C LEU A 111 16.56 -11.15 -13.25
N THR A 112 15.34 -11.65 -13.49
CA THR A 112 14.79 -11.78 -14.85
C THR A 112 14.65 -10.42 -15.54
N ALA A 113 14.25 -9.36 -14.82
CA ALA A 113 14.19 -8.02 -15.37
C ALA A 113 15.57 -7.52 -15.83
N ASN A 114 16.59 -7.70 -15.00
CA ASN A 114 17.96 -7.30 -15.34
C ASN A 114 18.53 -8.10 -16.52
N GLU A 115 18.22 -9.39 -16.64
CA GLU A 115 18.63 -10.23 -17.77
C GLU A 115 17.92 -9.84 -19.07
N MET A 116 16.62 -9.55 -19.02
CA MET A 116 15.82 -9.20 -20.20
C MET A 116 16.03 -7.75 -20.67
N PHE A 117 16.34 -6.84 -19.74
CA PHE A 117 16.46 -5.41 -19.98
C PHE A 117 17.77 -4.85 -19.40
N PRO A 118 18.94 -5.29 -19.87
CA PRO A 118 20.23 -4.92 -19.28
C PRO A 118 20.58 -3.43 -19.42
N GLU A 119 19.96 -2.73 -20.38
CA GLU A 119 20.17 -1.31 -20.64
C GLU A 119 19.10 -0.40 -19.96
N ALA A 120 18.17 -0.98 -19.20
CA ALA A 120 17.21 -0.20 -18.44
C ALA A 120 17.89 0.41 -17.20
N ILE A 121 17.82 1.74 -17.08
CA ILE A 121 18.41 2.56 -16.00
C ILE A 121 17.37 2.81 -14.92
#